data_AF-A0A966HM43-F1
#
_entry.id   AF-A0A966HM43-F1
#
_cell.length_a   1.000
_cell.length_b   1.000
_cell.length_c   1.000
_cell.angle_alpha   90.00
_cell.angle_beta   90.00
_cell.angle_gamma   90.00
#
_symmetry.space_group_name_H-M   'P 1'
#
loop_
_entity.id
_entity.type
_entity.pdbx_description
1 polymer ?
#
loop_
_entity_poly.entity_id
_entity_poly.type
_entity_poly.pdbx_seq_one_letter_code
_entity_poly.pdbx_strand_id
1 'polypeptide(L)'
;MEISDVSKNLSQQTERELDRRLGRLLRKNPSYRHLDQDEQDLILDILEKYKKKRRRGIKISDYSIRKDTYKLYQKRLELGLSTNDLDKIKELLNSLKD
;
A
#
# COMPACT_ATOMS: atom_id res chain seq x y z
N MET A 1 -11.60 0.24 -10.18
CA MET A 1 -10.62 -0.66 -9.54
C MET A 1 -10.48 -0.15 -8.15
N GLU A 2 -10.79 -0.99 -7.18
CA GLU A 2 -10.74 -0.63 -5.78
C GLU A 2 -9.34 -0.86 -5.23
N ILE A 3 -9.02 -0.22 -4.11
CA ILE A 3 -7.72 -0.38 -3.46
C ILE A 3 -7.47 -1.83 -3.01
N SER A 4 -8.55 -2.53 -2.65
CA SER A 4 -8.56 -3.97 -2.36
C SER A 4 -8.06 -4.83 -3.54
N ASP A 5 -8.26 -4.40 -4.80
CA ASP A 5 -7.85 -5.17 -5.98
C ASP A 5 -6.32 -5.29 -6.13
N VAL A 6 -5.57 -4.29 -5.63
CA VAL A 6 -4.09 -4.34 -5.60
C VAL A 6 -3.64 -5.47 -4.67
N SER A 7 -4.32 -5.61 -3.54
CA SER A 7 -4.01 -6.51 -2.44
C SER A 7 -4.40 -7.99 -2.67
N LYS A 8 -5.32 -8.25 -3.62
CA LYS A 8 -5.85 -9.59 -3.92
C LYS A 8 -4.75 -10.57 -4.32
N ASN A 9 -4.66 -11.71 -3.63
CA ASN A 9 -3.63 -12.74 -3.85
C ASN A 9 -2.19 -12.20 -3.73
N LEU A 10 -1.96 -11.22 -2.82
CA LEU A 10 -0.67 -10.54 -2.65
C LEU A 10 0.53 -11.50 -2.57
N SER A 11 0.40 -12.65 -1.91
CA SER A 11 1.47 -13.65 -1.77
C SER A 11 1.93 -14.24 -3.10
N GLN A 12 1.05 -14.34 -4.08
CA GLN A 12 1.30 -14.97 -5.38
C GLN A 12 1.78 -13.97 -6.43
N GLN A 13 1.51 -12.68 -6.25
CA GLN A 13 1.86 -11.66 -7.24
C GLN A 13 3.39 -11.50 -7.36
N THR A 14 3.87 -11.24 -8.56
CA THR A 14 5.22 -10.73 -8.84
C THR A 14 5.30 -9.23 -8.54
N GLU A 15 6.52 -8.71 -8.41
CA GLU A 15 6.73 -7.26 -8.24
C GLU A 15 6.15 -6.47 -9.42
N ARG A 16 6.40 -6.94 -10.65
CA ARG A 16 5.83 -6.37 -11.88
C ARG A 16 4.30 -6.37 -11.90
N GLU A 17 3.66 -7.37 -11.29
CA GLU A 17 2.20 -7.41 -11.20
C GLU A 17 1.66 -6.42 -10.18
N LEU A 18 2.34 -6.27 -9.04
CA LEU A 18 2.01 -5.25 -8.04
C LEU A 18 2.11 -3.85 -8.63
N ASP A 19 3.23 -3.55 -9.28
CA ASP A 19 3.45 -2.29 -9.99
C ASP A 19 2.35 -2.03 -11.03
N ARG A 20 2.08 -2.99 -11.93
CA ARG A 20 1.01 -2.85 -12.93
C ARG A 20 -0.38 -2.69 -12.33
N ARG A 21 -0.67 -3.27 -11.16
CA ARG A 21 -1.96 -3.13 -10.49
C ARG A 21 -2.05 -1.77 -9.80
N LEU A 22 -1.00 -1.37 -9.09
CA LEU A 22 -0.91 -0.04 -8.48
C LEU A 22 -1.04 1.05 -9.55
N GLY A 23 -0.26 0.99 -10.62
CA GLY A 23 -0.37 1.94 -11.74
C GLY A 23 -1.77 1.98 -12.37
N ARG A 24 -2.47 0.85 -12.44
CA ARG A 24 -3.88 0.81 -12.87
C ARG A 24 -4.83 1.46 -11.86
N LEU A 25 -4.60 1.27 -10.56
CA LEU A 25 -5.36 1.91 -9.50
C LEU A 25 -5.23 3.43 -9.61
N LEU A 26 -4.00 3.93 -9.71
CA LEU A 26 -3.68 5.36 -9.74
C LEU A 26 -4.29 6.04 -10.98
N ARG A 27 -4.17 5.42 -12.15
CA ARG A 27 -4.78 5.95 -13.39
C ARG A 27 -6.30 5.99 -13.35
N LYS A 28 -6.94 5.03 -12.69
CA LYS A 28 -8.41 4.91 -12.63
C LYS A 28 -9.06 5.69 -11.49
N ASN A 29 -8.28 6.09 -10.49
CA ASN A 29 -8.81 6.78 -9.31
C ASN A 29 -8.18 8.18 -9.22
N PRO A 30 -8.96 9.24 -9.55
CA PRO A 30 -8.48 10.62 -9.53
C PRO A 30 -7.90 11.06 -8.18
N SER A 31 -8.38 10.46 -7.09
CA SER A 31 -7.92 10.71 -5.72
C SER A 31 -6.46 10.37 -5.45
N TYR A 32 -5.75 9.74 -6.38
CA TYR A 32 -4.32 9.43 -6.28
C TYR A 32 -3.49 10.08 -7.38
N ARG A 33 -4.05 11.01 -8.16
CA ARG A 33 -3.33 11.67 -9.26
C ARG A 33 -2.18 12.54 -8.78
N HIS A 34 -2.25 12.99 -7.54
CA HIS A 34 -1.20 13.81 -6.94
C HIS A 34 -0.05 12.96 -6.37
N LEU A 35 -0.15 11.62 -6.40
CA LEU A 35 0.96 10.77 -5.99
C LEU A 35 2.06 10.77 -7.06
N ASP A 36 3.21 11.34 -6.71
CA ASP A 36 4.41 11.34 -7.53
C ASP A 36 5.08 9.95 -7.55
N GLN A 37 6.21 9.83 -8.25
CA GLN A 37 6.90 8.54 -8.39
C GLN A 37 7.46 8.04 -7.05
N ASP A 38 7.97 8.93 -6.21
CA ASP A 38 8.59 8.56 -4.93
C ASP A 38 7.53 8.02 -3.96
N GLU A 39 6.34 8.62 -3.96
CA GLU A 39 5.18 8.16 -3.19
C GLU A 39 4.66 6.80 -3.67
N GLN A 40 4.69 6.56 -4.99
CA GLN A 40 4.31 5.27 -5.57
C GLN A 40 5.29 4.16 -5.19
N ASP A 41 6.59 4.45 -5.26
CA ASP A 41 7.66 3.52 -4.88
C ASP A 41 7.57 3.17 -3.39
N LEU A 42 7.28 4.14 -2.53
CA LEU A 42 7.01 3.91 -1.11
C LEU A 42 5.84 2.93 -0.90
N ILE A 43 4.73 3.11 -1.62
CA ILE A 43 3.57 2.20 -1.52
C ILE A 43 3.95 0.79 -1.98
N LEU A 44 4.73 0.67 -3.06
CA LEU A 44 5.23 -0.62 -3.56
C LEU A 44 6.12 -1.31 -2.53
N ASP A 45 7.06 -0.60 -1.92
CA ASP A 45 7.95 -1.12 -0.88
C ASP A 45 7.15 -1.68 0.31
N ILE A 46 6.12 -0.96 0.73
CA ILE A 46 5.24 -1.41 1.81
C ILE A 46 4.51 -2.69 1.38
N LEU A 47 3.90 -2.71 0.19
CA LEU A 47 3.21 -3.89 -0.34
C LEU A 47 4.14 -5.08 -0.44
N GLU A 48 5.38 -4.87 -0.86
CA GLU A 48 6.38 -5.92 -1.00
C GLU A 48 6.81 -6.48 0.37
N LYS A 49 6.96 -5.62 1.38
CA LYS A 49 7.20 -6.02 2.78
C LYS A 49 6.05 -6.90 3.30
N TYR A 50 4.80 -6.52 3.06
CA TYR A 50 3.64 -7.31 3.48
C TYR A 50 3.49 -8.62 2.70
N LYS A 51 3.86 -8.63 1.41
CA LYS A 51 3.97 -9.84 0.59
C LYS A 51 4.99 -10.81 1.16
N LYS A 52 6.19 -10.32 1.54
CA LYS A 52 7.24 -11.12 2.18
C LYS A 52 6.74 -11.73 3.49
N LYS A 53 5.98 -10.99 4.30
CA LYS A 53 5.33 -11.53 5.51
C LYS A 53 4.34 -12.65 5.19
N ARG A 54 3.40 -12.44 4.24
CA ARG A 54 2.43 -13.46 3.84
C ARG A 54 3.11 -14.73 3.29
N ARG A 55 4.15 -14.59 2.46
CA ARG A 55 4.91 -15.74 1.93
C ARG A 55 5.61 -16.56 3.02
N ARG A 56 5.94 -15.94 4.15
CA ARG A 56 6.51 -16.61 5.33
C ARG A 56 5.43 -17.18 6.27
N GLY A 57 4.15 -17.10 5.91
CA GLY A 57 3.04 -17.51 6.78
C GLY A 57 2.79 -16.57 7.96
N ILE A 58 3.37 -15.37 7.95
CA ILE A 58 3.21 -14.39 9.04
C ILE A 58 1.91 -13.63 8.82
N LYS A 59 0.95 -13.83 9.74
CA LYS A 59 -0.32 -13.09 9.74
C LYS A 59 -0.09 -11.59 9.90
N ILE A 60 -0.84 -10.82 9.14
CA ILE A 60 -0.80 -9.37 9.19
C ILE A 60 -1.72 -8.89 10.32
N SER A 61 -1.13 -8.54 11.45
CA SER A 61 -1.88 -8.03 12.60
C SER A 61 -2.23 -6.55 12.48
N ASP A 62 -3.32 -6.16 13.16
CA ASP A 62 -3.70 -4.76 13.36
C ASP A 62 -2.57 -3.91 13.91
N TYR A 63 -1.79 -4.47 14.84
CA TYR A 63 -0.62 -3.80 15.40
C TYR A 63 0.45 -3.51 14.32
N SER A 64 0.70 -4.46 13.41
CA SER A 64 1.65 -4.25 12.31
C SER A 64 1.22 -3.11 11.40
N ILE A 65 -0.07 -3.09 11.04
CA ILE A 65 -0.65 -2.04 10.19
C ILE A 65 -0.57 -0.70 10.90
N ARG A 66 -1.03 -0.61 12.15
CA ARG A 66 -0.98 0.63 12.95
C ARG A 66 0.44 1.17 13.08
N LYS A 67 1.42 0.29 13.33
CA LYS A 67 2.83 0.69 13.44
C LYS A 67 3.36 1.27 12.13
N ASP A 68 3.04 0.66 11.00
CA ASP A 68 3.48 1.14 9.70
C ASP A 68 2.75 2.41 9.27
N THR A 69 1.43 2.49 9.46
CA THR A 69 0.65 3.71 9.22
C THR A 69 1.12 4.87 10.11
N TYR A 70 1.46 4.61 11.37
CA TYR A 70 2.00 5.65 12.26
C TYR A 70 3.34 6.20 11.77
N LYS A 71 4.22 5.34 11.26
CA LYS A 71 5.48 5.78 10.64
C LYS A 71 5.24 6.66 9.42
N LEU A 72 4.28 6.30 8.57
CA LEU A 72 3.90 7.13 7.42
C LEU A 72 3.33 8.46 7.87
N TYR A 73 2.49 8.47 8.90
CA TYR A 73 1.93 9.70 9.45
C TYR A 73 3.01 10.65 9.99
N GLN A 74 4.03 10.11 10.67
CA GLN A 74 5.16 10.90 11.16
C GLN A 74 5.97 11.52 10.03
N LYS A 75 6.16 10.78 8.92
CA LYS A 75 6.96 11.21 7.78
C LYS A 75 6.16 11.88 6.66
N ARG A 76 4.84 12.08 6.83
CA ARG A 76 3.95 12.47 5.74
C ARG A 76 4.37 13.75 5.03
N LEU A 77 4.89 14.74 5.77
CA LEU A 77 5.33 16.01 5.22
C LEU A 77 6.62 15.86 4.39
N GLU A 78 7.53 15.00 4.83
CA GLU A 78 8.75 14.66 4.08
C GLU A 78 8.42 13.86 2.82
N LEU A 79 7.33 13.10 2.85
CA LEU A 79 6.90 12.19 1.80
C LEU A 79 5.83 12.79 0.88
N GLY A 80 5.44 14.06 1.03
CA GLY A 80 4.38 14.68 0.20
C GLY A 80 2.94 14.21 0.51
N LEU A 81 2.77 13.19 1.34
CA LEU A 81 1.49 12.53 1.61
C LEU A 81 0.50 13.43 2.36
N SER A 82 -0.69 13.57 1.80
CA SER A 82 -1.83 14.18 2.50
C SER A 82 -2.44 13.22 3.52
N THR A 83 -3.28 13.76 4.42
CA THR A 83 -4.07 12.93 5.34
C THR A 83 -4.96 11.95 4.59
N ASN A 84 -5.53 12.37 3.46
CA ASN A 84 -6.37 11.51 2.62
C ASN A 84 -5.57 10.32 2.06
N ASP A 85 -4.31 10.54 1.66
CA ASP A 85 -3.44 9.46 1.17
C ASP A 85 -3.13 8.45 2.24
N LEU A 86 -2.84 8.93 3.45
CA LEU A 86 -2.61 8.06 4.59
C LEU A 86 -3.83 7.20 4.90
N ASP A 87 -5.03 7.77 4.82
CA ASP A 87 -6.27 7.02 5.02
C ASP A 87 -6.47 5.97 3.93
N LYS A 88 -6.12 6.28 2.68
CA LYS A 88 -6.17 5.31 1.58
C LYS A 88 -5.11 4.22 1.70
N ILE A 89 -3.88 4.57 2.05
CA ILE A 89 -2.83 3.59 2.33
C ILE A 89 -3.25 2.71 3.51
N LYS A 90 -3.86 3.28 4.56
CA LYS A 90 -4.40 2.51 5.67
C LYS A 90 -5.53 1.58 5.22
N GLU A 91 -6.42 2.02 4.33
CA GLU A 91 -7.46 1.19 3.70
C GLU A 91 -6.84 0.00 2.94
N LEU A 92 -5.81 0.26 2.12
CA LEU A 92 -5.01 -0.78 1.43
C LEU A 92 -4.42 -1.78 2.42
N LEU A 93 -3.73 -1.31 3.45
CA LEU A 93 -3.10 -2.18 4.44
C LEU A 93 -4.13 -2.98 5.23
N ASN A 94 -5.30 -2.41 5.52
CA ASN A 94 -6.39 -3.15 6.15
C ASN A 94 -6.97 -4.23 5.23
N SER A 95 -7.01 -4.02 3.91
CA SER A 95 -7.42 -5.06 2.96
C SER A 95 -6.46 -6.26 2.91
N LEU A 96 -5.25 -6.09 3.46
CA LEU A 96 -4.26 -7.16 3.60
C LEU A 96 -4.41 -7.96 4.90
N LYS A 97 -5.37 -7.66 5.75
CA LYS A 97 -5.69 -8.51 6.90
C LYS A 97 -6.24 -9.85 6.42
N ASP A 98 -5.95 -10.88 7.18
CA ASP A 98 -6.62 -12.18 7.11
C ASP A 98 -7.61 -12.28 8.26
#